data_AF-A0A1V5KZT4-F1
#
_entry.id   AF-A0A1V5KZT4-F1
#
_cell.length_a   1.000
_cell.length_b   1.000
_cell.length_c   1.000
_cell.angle_alpha   90.00
_cell.angle_beta   90.00
_cell.angle_gamma   90.00
#
_symmetry.space_group_name_H-M   'P 1'
#
loop_
_entity.id
_entity.type
_entity.pdbx_description
1 polymer ?
#
loop_
_entity_poly.entity_id
_entity_poly.type
_entity_poly.pdbx_seq_one_letter_code
_entity_poly.pdbx_strand_id
1 'polypeptide(L)'
;MTPSSQQQYMTFYLGGDLFGINILLVREIIQNLELTSVAKVPPYIAGVLNLRGQVVTVMDLARRLSFDENERGGLGNCIVLKTASELENNPTSVSLNERTIADKVGLLVDRIGDVLPIDAKSIIQTPNQSDNRLDKRYVRGVVRLSDQLLILLNLSEVLNTETRVD
;
A
#
# COMPACT_ATOMS: atom_id res chain seq x y z
N MET A 1 -21.75 18.74 -17.71
CA MET A 1 -20.55 18.50 -16.90
C MET A 1 -20.36 16.99 -16.82
N THR A 2 -19.38 16.44 -17.52
CA THR A 2 -18.96 15.05 -17.28
C THR A 2 -18.42 15.00 -15.85
N PRO A 3 -18.86 14.08 -14.98
CA PRO A 3 -18.27 13.95 -13.67
C PRO A 3 -16.77 13.73 -13.86
N SER A 4 -15.95 14.56 -13.22
CA SER A 4 -14.50 14.35 -13.20
C SER A 4 -14.26 13.01 -12.53
N SER A 5 -13.79 12.01 -13.27
CA SER A 5 -13.51 10.66 -12.76
C SER A 5 -12.21 10.63 -11.95
N GLN A 6 -12.05 11.59 -11.04
CA GLN A 6 -10.92 11.64 -10.13
C GLN A 6 -11.11 10.57 -9.06
N GLN A 7 -10.08 9.76 -8.86
CA GLN A 7 -10.02 8.80 -7.78
C GLN A 7 -9.20 9.39 -6.63
N GLN A 8 -9.61 9.13 -5.40
CA GLN A 8 -8.87 9.57 -4.23
C GLN A 8 -7.83 8.52 -3.85
N TYR A 9 -6.59 8.96 -3.67
CA TYR A 9 -5.49 8.13 -3.23
C TYR A 9 -5.03 8.59 -1.85
N MET A 10 -4.94 7.66 -0.93
CA MET A 10 -4.27 7.91 0.34
C MET A 10 -2.78 7.77 0.12
N THR A 11 -2.03 8.81 0.44
CA THR A 11 -0.59 8.82 0.25
C THR A 11 0.17 8.55 1.53
N PHE A 12 1.41 8.08 1.39
CA PHE A 12 2.32 7.79 2.48
C PHE A 12 3.76 7.77 1.99
N TYR A 13 4.70 7.88 2.92
CA TYR A 13 6.12 7.92 2.63
C TYR A 13 6.80 6.61 3.02
N LEU A 14 7.77 6.20 2.20
CA LEU A 14 8.74 5.15 2.48
C LEU A 14 10.11 5.65 2.00
N GLY A 15 11.11 5.68 2.88
CA GLY A 15 12.47 6.05 2.46
C GLY A 15 12.58 7.45 1.83
N GLY A 16 11.67 8.35 2.19
CA GLY A 16 11.56 9.70 1.60
C GLY A 16 10.72 9.80 0.31
N ASP A 17 10.43 8.70 -0.35
CA ASP A 17 9.62 8.66 -1.57
C ASP A 17 8.11 8.61 -1.26
N LEU A 18 7.29 9.23 -2.10
CA LEU A 18 5.84 9.32 -1.94
C LEU A 18 5.11 8.23 -2.71
N PHE A 19 4.32 7.44 -1.98
CA PHE A 19 3.51 6.35 -2.48
C PHE A 19 2.02 6.63 -2.29
N GLY A 20 1.19 5.92 -3.05
CA GLY A 20 -0.27 6.00 -2.91
C GLY A 20 -0.98 4.68 -3.21
N ILE A 21 -2.07 4.47 -2.50
CA ILE A 21 -3.06 3.42 -2.78
C ILE A 21 -4.45 4.04 -2.86
N ASN A 22 -5.35 3.42 -3.62
CA ASN A 22 -6.72 3.90 -3.71
C ASN A 22 -7.36 3.91 -2.31
N ILE A 23 -7.94 5.04 -1.91
CA ILE A 23 -8.49 5.20 -0.56
C ILE A 23 -9.63 4.22 -0.27
N LEU A 24 -10.32 3.74 -1.32
CA LEU A 24 -11.40 2.78 -1.16
C LEU A 24 -10.91 1.41 -0.67
N LEU A 25 -9.62 1.10 -0.83
CA LEU A 25 -8.97 -0.12 -0.32
C LEU A 25 -8.58 0.01 1.16
N VAL A 26 -8.60 1.23 1.71
CA VAL A 26 -8.20 1.51 3.09
C VAL A 26 -9.40 1.32 4.01
N ARG A 27 -9.17 0.64 5.13
CA ARG A 27 -10.14 0.50 6.21
C ARG A 27 -9.92 1.56 7.29
N GLU A 28 -8.73 1.62 7.85
CA GLU A 28 -8.35 2.58 8.89
C GLU A 28 -6.82 2.73 8.96
N ILE A 29 -6.37 3.80 9.61
CA ILE A 29 -4.95 4.04 9.91
C ILE A 29 -4.77 3.90 11.41
N ILE A 30 -3.78 3.12 11.82
CA ILE A 30 -3.41 2.92 13.22
C ILE A 30 -2.05 3.59 13.47
N GLN A 31 -2.01 4.41 14.50
CA GLN A 31 -0.79 5.04 15.04
C GLN A 31 -0.41 4.35 16.35
N ASN A 32 0.86 4.48 16.78
CA ASN A 32 1.36 3.93 18.05
C ASN A 32 1.13 2.42 18.18
N LEU A 33 1.63 1.67 17.20
CA LEU A 33 1.43 0.24 17.08
C LEU A 33 2.17 -0.54 18.17
N GLU A 34 1.46 -1.46 18.80
CA GLU A 34 2.05 -2.56 19.56
C GLU A 34 1.91 -3.85 18.75
N LEU A 35 3.04 -4.37 18.27
CA LEU A 35 3.07 -5.58 17.47
C LEU A 35 3.48 -6.78 18.34
N THR A 36 2.74 -7.87 18.18
CA THR A 36 3.14 -9.17 18.71
C THR A 36 4.04 -9.86 17.68
N SER A 37 5.25 -10.22 18.11
CA SER A 37 6.21 -10.93 17.26
C SER A 37 5.68 -12.31 16.88
N VAL A 38 5.93 -12.73 15.64
CA VAL A 38 5.57 -14.06 15.13
C VAL A 38 6.82 -14.78 14.65
N ALA A 39 6.99 -16.04 15.05
CA ALA A 39 8.14 -16.84 14.64
C ALA A 39 7.94 -17.45 13.24
N LYS A 40 9.05 -17.70 12.53
CA LYS A 40 9.07 -18.38 11.22
C LYS A 40 8.27 -17.69 10.12
N VAL A 41 8.20 -16.36 10.14
CA VAL A 41 7.59 -15.55 9.08
C VAL A 41 8.65 -14.99 8.14
N PRO A 42 8.30 -14.65 6.89
CA PRO A 42 9.20 -13.93 6.01
C PRO A 42 9.67 -12.60 6.62
N PRO A 43 10.89 -12.11 6.29
CA PRO A 43 11.46 -10.89 6.88
C PRO A 43 10.62 -9.62 6.75
N TYR A 44 9.77 -9.56 5.71
CA TYR A 44 8.84 -8.45 5.47
C TYR A 44 7.57 -8.50 6.33
N ILE A 45 7.39 -9.51 7.19
CA ILE A 45 6.31 -9.53 8.17
C ILE A 45 6.85 -8.99 9.49
N ALA A 46 6.31 -7.84 9.92
CA ALA A 46 6.70 -7.20 11.16
C ALA A 46 6.10 -7.90 12.40
N GLY A 47 4.96 -8.57 12.23
CA GLY A 47 4.26 -9.29 13.28
C GLY A 47 2.75 -9.27 13.08
N VAL A 48 2.01 -9.35 14.18
CA VAL A 48 0.54 -9.22 14.19
C VAL A 48 0.07 -8.16 15.16
N LEU A 49 -1.05 -7.53 14.82
CA LEU A 49 -1.76 -6.55 15.64
C LEU A 49 -3.12 -7.14 16.04
N ASN A 50 -3.53 -6.99 17.29
CA ASN A 50 -4.90 -7.25 17.70
C ASN A 50 -5.74 -5.98 17.54
N LEU A 51 -6.59 -5.95 16.53
CA LEU A 51 -7.48 -4.84 16.25
C LEU A 51 -8.91 -5.23 16.58
N ARG A 52 -9.43 -4.73 17.71
CA ARG A 52 -10.81 -4.97 18.19
C ARG A 52 -11.17 -6.46 18.26
N GLY A 53 -10.25 -7.29 18.76
CA GLY A 53 -10.41 -8.74 18.89
C GLY A 53 -10.10 -9.52 17.62
N GLN A 54 -9.63 -8.87 16.56
CA GLN A 54 -9.31 -9.48 15.29
C GLN A 54 -7.81 -9.39 15.03
N VAL A 55 -7.21 -10.52 14.61
CA VAL A 55 -5.79 -10.57 14.27
C VAL A 55 -5.59 -9.96 12.89
N VAL A 56 -4.67 -8.99 12.81
CA VAL A 56 -4.24 -8.33 11.57
C VAL A 56 -2.76 -8.61 11.38
N THR A 57 -2.39 -9.22 10.26
CA THR A 57 -0.98 -9.42 9.90
C THR A 57 -0.39 -8.09 9.45
N VAL A 58 0.73 -7.68 10.03
CA VAL A 58 1.38 -6.41 9.69
C VAL A 58 2.61 -6.68 8.82
N MET A 59 2.54 -6.22 7.58
CA MET A 59 3.61 -6.29 6.59
C MET A 59 4.43 -5.00 6.64
N ASP A 60 5.74 -5.14 6.80
CA ASP A 60 6.70 -4.05 6.62
C ASP A 60 6.88 -3.74 5.14
N LEU A 61 6.29 -2.64 4.69
CA LEU A 61 6.25 -2.31 3.28
C LEU A 61 7.62 -1.91 2.73
N ALA A 62 8.46 -1.25 3.53
CA ALA A 62 9.83 -0.91 3.14
C ALA A 62 10.63 -2.19 2.83
N ARG A 63 10.60 -3.17 3.76
CA ARG A 63 11.24 -4.48 3.55
C ARG A 63 10.63 -5.24 2.38
N ARG A 64 9.31 -5.23 2.24
CA ARG A 64 8.60 -5.90 1.13
C ARG A 64 9.04 -5.39 -0.22
N LEU A 65 9.27 -4.08 -0.33
CA LEU A 65 9.68 -3.38 -1.55
C LEU A 65 11.21 -3.26 -1.70
N SER A 66 11.97 -3.87 -0.79
CA SER A 66 13.45 -3.85 -0.77
C SER A 66 14.09 -2.45 -0.60
N PHE A 67 13.43 -1.56 0.15
CA PHE A 67 14.03 -0.30 0.60
C PHE A 67 15.06 -0.54 1.70
N ASP A 68 16.10 0.30 1.74
CA ASP A 68 17.13 0.23 2.77
C ASP A 68 16.55 0.69 4.13
N GLU A 69 16.81 -0.09 5.17
CA GLU A 69 16.40 0.25 6.54
C GLU A 69 17.04 1.54 7.05
N ASN A 70 18.20 1.92 6.50
CA ASN A 70 18.90 3.15 6.84
C ASN A 70 18.18 4.42 6.36
N GLU A 71 17.24 4.31 5.42
CA GLU A 71 16.50 5.45 4.85
C GLU A 71 15.17 5.72 5.59
N ARG A 72 14.83 4.92 6.60
CA ARG A 72 13.51 4.97 7.24
C ARG A 72 13.33 6.17 8.16
N GLY A 73 12.19 6.83 8.01
CA GLY A 73 11.59 7.64 9.07
C GLY A 73 11.02 6.74 10.17
N GLY A 74 10.77 7.30 11.36
CA GLY A 74 10.30 6.53 12.52
C GLY A 74 9.16 5.57 12.21
N LEU A 75 9.23 4.35 12.76
CA LEU A 75 8.20 3.32 12.61
C LEU A 75 7.00 3.68 13.49
N GLY A 76 5.78 3.69 12.93
CA GLY A 76 4.61 3.93 13.76
C GLY A 76 3.24 4.02 13.08
N ASN A 77 3.17 4.00 11.76
CA ASN A 77 1.91 4.11 11.03
C ASN A 77 1.57 2.81 10.29
N CYS A 78 0.39 2.26 10.53
CA CYS A 78 -0.10 1.06 9.87
C CYS A 78 -1.38 1.39 9.12
N ILE A 79 -1.37 1.12 7.81
CA ILE A 79 -2.53 1.23 6.95
C ILE A 79 -3.22 -0.12 6.92
N VAL A 80 -4.37 -0.24 7.58
CA VAL A 80 -5.18 -1.46 7.56
C VAL A 80 -6.00 -1.47 6.27
N LEU A 81 -5.87 -2.54 5.49
CA LEU A 81 -6.61 -2.72 4.24
C LEU A 81 -7.95 -3.39 4.49
N LYS A 82 -8.93 -3.11 3.63
CA LYS A 82 -10.14 -3.90 3.52
C LYS A 82 -9.80 -5.28 2.95
N THR A 83 -10.43 -6.31 3.46
CA THR A 83 -10.38 -7.66 2.91
C THR A 83 -11.10 -7.75 1.57
N ALA A 84 -10.82 -8.80 0.79
CA ALA A 84 -11.49 -9.07 -0.48
C ALA A 84 -13.02 -9.08 -0.32
N SER A 85 -13.53 -9.75 0.72
CA SER A 85 -14.96 -9.82 1.02
C SER A 85 -15.55 -8.46 1.42
N GLU A 86 -14.80 -7.60 2.12
CA GLU A 86 -15.25 -6.24 2.44
C GLU A 86 -15.36 -5.36 1.18
N LEU A 87 -14.53 -5.59 0.16
CA LEU A 87 -14.61 -4.88 -1.12
C LEU A 87 -15.78 -5.37 -1.98
N GLU A 88 -15.99 -6.68 -2.07
CA GLU A 88 -17.09 -7.28 -2.84
C GLU A 88 -18.48 -6.85 -2.32
N ASN A 89 -18.62 -6.70 -1.00
CA ASN A 89 -19.86 -6.27 -0.36
C ASN A 89 -20.04 -4.74 -0.33
N ASN A 90 -19.15 -3.97 -0.98
CA ASN A 90 -19.21 -2.51 -0.96
C ASN A 90 -19.53 -1.96 -2.36
N PRO A 91 -20.75 -1.40 -2.59
CA PRO A 91 -21.16 -0.92 -3.91
C PRO A 91 -20.27 0.21 -4.46
N THR A 92 -19.60 0.97 -3.60
CA THR A 92 -18.64 2.02 -4.01
C THR A 92 -17.31 1.44 -4.50
N SER A 93 -16.98 0.19 -4.13
CA SER A 93 -15.74 -0.49 -4.52
C SER A 93 -15.88 -1.34 -5.79
N VAL A 94 -17.11 -1.62 -6.25
CA VAL A 94 -17.39 -2.49 -7.41
C VAL A 94 -16.77 -1.98 -8.71
N SER A 95 -16.50 -0.67 -8.83
CA SER A 95 -15.84 -0.08 -10.01
C SER A 95 -14.31 -0.08 -9.95
N LEU A 96 -13.71 -0.68 -8.92
CA LEU A 96 -12.27 -0.80 -8.79
C LEU A 96 -11.77 -2.08 -9.48
N ASN A 97 -10.84 -1.93 -10.41
CA ASN A 97 -10.05 -3.05 -10.94
C ASN A 97 -8.87 -3.38 -10.00
N GLU A 98 -9.06 -3.26 -8.69
CA GLU A 98 -8.03 -3.47 -7.66
C GLU A 98 -8.55 -4.47 -6.63
N ARG A 99 -7.67 -5.33 -6.12
CA ARG A 99 -8.03 -6.41 -5.20
C ARG A 99 -7.11 -6.42 -4.00
N THR A 100 -7.64 -6.95 -2.91
CA THR A 100 -6.90 -7.33 -1.70
C THR A 100 -7.09 -8.82 -1.45
N ILE A 101 -6.55 -9.33 -0.34
CA ILE A 101 -6.67 -10.74 0.05
C ILE A 101 -7.79 -10.95 1.06
N ALA A 102 -8.17 -12.21 1.30
CA ALA A 102 -9.21 -12.56 2.27
C ALA A 102 -8.78 -12.24 3.72
N ASP A 103 -7.48 -12.41 4.00
CA ASP A 103 -6.92 -12.15 5.32
C ASP A 103 -6.77 -10.65 5.59
N LYS A 104 -6.81 -10.29 6.88
CA LYS A 104 -6.61 -8.91 7.31
C LYS A 104 -5.14 -8.56 7.31
N VAL A 105 -4.80 -7.54 6.52
CA VAL A 105 -3.43 -7.06 6.37
C VAL A 105 -3.35 -5.59 6.72
N GLY A 106 -2.32 -5.25 7.49
CA GLY A 106 -1.84 -3.90 7.70
C GLY A 106 -0.51 -3.68 6.98
N LEU A 107 -0.33 -2.49 6.40
CA LEU A 107 0.93 -2.07 5.79
C LEU A 107 1.61 -1.08 6.73
N LEU A 108 2.77 -1.46 7.28
CA LEU A 108 3.61 -0.57 8.06
C LEU A 108 4.38 0.35 7.12
N VAL A 109 4.24 1.66 7.35
CA VAL A 109 4.83 2.74 6.56
C VAL A 109 5.49 3.77 7.47
N ASP A 110 6.39 4.58 6.93
CA ASP A 110 7.14 5.54 7.74
C ASP A 110 6.24 6.70 8.18
N ARG A 111 5.51 7.30 7.23
CA ARG A 111 4.64 8.46 7.50
C ARG A 111 3.41 8.48 6.60
N ILE A 112 2.27 8.87 7.14
CA ILE A 112 1.06 9.13 6.37
C ILE A 112 1.15 10.52 5.70
N GLY A 113 0.80 10.59 4.42
CA GLY A 113 0.65 11.83 3.66
C GLY A 113 -0.81 12.24 3.54
N ASP A 114 -1.08 13.17 2.62
CA ASP A 114 -2.44 13.65 2.36
C ASP A 114 -3.24 12.69 1.47
N VAL A 115 -4.55 12.92 1.42
CA VAL A 115 -5.41 12.29 0.41
C VAL A 115 -5.43 13.17 -0.83
N LEU A 116 -4.93 12.63 -1.95
CA LEU A 116 -4.82 13.37 -3.20
C LEU A 116 -5.87 12.90 -4.22
N PRO A 117 -6.62 13.82 -4.86
CA PRO A 117 -7.45 13.48 -6.01
C PRO A 117 -6.59 13.34 -7.27
N ILE A 118 -6.66 12.18 -7.90
CA ILE A 118 -5.87 11.84 -9.10
C ILE A 118 -6.81 11.59 -10.27
N ASP A 119 -6.62 12.33 -11.36
CA ASP A 119 -7.28 12.03 -12.64
C ASP A 119 -6.60 10.79 -13.26
N ALA A 120 -7.39 9.80 -13.65
CA ALA A 120 -6.90 8.61 -14.35
C ALA A 120 -6.05 8.94 -15.59
N LYS A 121 -6.33 10.06 -16.27
CA LYS A 121 -5.56 10.52 -17.44
C LYS A 121 -4.16 11.03 -17.11
N SER A 122 -3.92 11.42 -15.85
CA SER A 122 -2.61 11.90 -15.37
C SER A 122 -1.68 10.75 -14.98
N ILE A 123 -2.19 9.52 -14.89
CA ILE A 123 -1.42 8.34 -14.52
C ILE A 123 -0.59 7.90 -15.72
N ILE A 124 0.71 8.07 -15.60
CA ILE A 124 1.68 7.59 -16.57
C ILE A 124 1.95 6.13 -16.25
N GLN A 125 1.65 5.24 -17.20
CA GLN A 125 2.10 3.85 -17.11
C GLN A 125 3.61 3.83 -17.25
N THR A 126 4.31 3.25 -16.27
CA THR A 126 5.77 3.25 -16.22
C THR A 126 6.35 2.63 -17.48
N PRO A 127 7.23 3.33 -18.23
CA PRO A 127 7.92 2.76 -19.38
C PRO A 127 8.72 1.51 -18.99
N ASN A 128 8.97 0.62 -19.95
CA ASN A 128 9.74 -0.61 -19.78
C ASN A 128 11.17 -0.39 -19.27
N GLN A 129 11.67 0.85 -19.18
CA GLN A 129 12.94 1.20 -18.53
C GLN A 129 12.78 2.42 -17.62
N SER A 130 13.07 2.28 -16.33
CA SER A 130 13.22 3.39 -15.36
C SER A 130 14.01 2.85 -14.16
N ASP A 131 14.86 3.70 -13.57
CA ASP A 131 15.89 3.39 -12.58
C ASP A 131 15.48 2.45 -11.41
N ASN A 132 16.15 1.31 -11.43
CA ASN A 132 16.60 0.33 -10.43
C ASN A 132 16.28 0.38 -8.91
N ARG A 133 15.37 1.21 -8.35
CA ARG A 133 15.06 1.17 -6.90
C ARG A 133 13.84 0.33 -6.51
N LEU A 134 12.86 0.18 -7.39
CA LEU A 134 11.62 -0.55 -7.10
C LEU A 134 11.26 -1.50 -8.23
N ASP A 135 10.92 -2.74 -7.88
CA ASP A 135 10.44 -3.72 -8.85
C ASP A 135 9.12 -3.26 -9.48
N LYS A 136 9.09 -3.24 -10.82
CA LYS A 136 7.97 -2.72 -11.60
C LYS A 136 6.65 -3.42 -11.34
N ARG A 137 6.67 -4.69 -10.91
CA ARG A 137 5.43 -5.39 -10.55
C ARG A 137 4.66 -4.69 -9.44
N TYR A 138 5.35 -4.00 -8.54
CA TYR A 138 4.74 -3.25 -7.44
C TYR A 138 4.21 -1.88 -7.86
N VAL A 139 4.46 -1.44 -9.10
CA VAL A 139 4.05 -0.13 -9.59
C VAL A 139 2.87 -0.26 -10.54
N ARG A 140 1.73 0.31 -10.14
CA ARG A 140 0.53 0.41 -10.98
C ARG A 140 0.60 1.60 -11.93
N GLY A 141 1.29 2.66 -11.53
CA GLY A 141 1.51 3.85 -12.34
C GLY A 141 2.21 4.95 -11.55
N VAL A 142 2.59 6.01 -12.24
CA VAL A 142 3.25 7.17 -11.63
C VAL A 142 2.48 8.43 -12.00
N VAL A 143 2.32 9.32 -11.03
CA VAL A 143 1.75 10.65 -11.23
C VAL A 143 2.83 11.67 -10.94
N ARG A 144 3.05 12.60 -11.87
CA ARG A 144 3.95 13.72 -11.65
C ARG A 144 3.21 14.82 -10.91
N LEU A 145 3.60 15.06 -9.65
CA LEU A 145 3.15 16.22 -8.90
C LEU A 145 4.09 17.41 -9.18
N SER A 146 3.78 18.57 -8.62
CA SER A 146 4.55 19.79 -8.84
C SER A 146 5.98 19.70 -8.33
N ASP A 147 6.20 18.99 -7.23
CA ASP A 147 7.43 18.96 -6.42
C ASP A 147 8.08 17.56 -6.35
N GLN A 148 7.34 16.49 -6.60
CA GLN A 148 7.83 15.12 -6.52
C GLN A 148 7.02 14.15 -7.39
N LEU A 149 7.43 12.89 -7.45
CA LEU A 149 6.65 11.81 -8.07
C LEU A 149 5.80 11.12 -7.02
N LEU A 150 4.55 10.82 -7.36
CA LEU A 150 3.69 9.93 -6.60
C LEU A 150 3.66 8.56 -7.29
N ILE A 151 4.11 7.53 -6.58
CA ILE A 151 4.11 6.15 -7.07
C ILE A 151 2.84 5.44 -6.60
N LEU A 152 1.98 5.04 -7.54
CA LEU A 152 0.77 4.28 -7.23
C LEU A 152 1.11 2.80 -7.14
N LEU A 153 0.84 2.16 -6.00
CA LEU A 153 1.21 0.76 -5.79
C LEU A 153 0.19 -0.20 -6.42
N ASN A 154 0.71 -1.30 -6.94
CA ASN A 154 -0.07 -2.48 -7.30
C ASN A 154 -0.21 -3.40 -6.09
N LEU A 155 -1.28 -3.22 -5.31
CA LEU A 155 -1.46 -3.97 -4.06
C LEU A 155 -1.62 -5.48 -4.26
N SER A 156 -2.18 -5.93 -5.38
CA SER A 156 -2.28 -7.36 -5.68
C SER A 156 -0.89 -8.03 -5.68
N GLU A 157 0.10 -7.37 -6.28
CA GLU A 157 1.49 -7.87 -6.34
C GLU A 157 2.21 -7.69 -5.00
N VAL A 158 1.99 -6.56 -4.32
CA VAL A 158 2.57 -6.32 -2.98
C VAL A 158 2.13 -7.40 -1.99
N LEU A 159 0.83 -7.70 -1.99
CA LEU A 159 0.22 -8.69 -1.09
C LEU A 159 0.42 -10.13 -1.54
N ASN A 160 0.83 -10.37 -2.78
CA ASN A 160 1.12 -11.72 -3.25
C ASN A 160 2.34 -12.28 -2.50
N THR A 161 2.10 -13.29 -1.67
CA THR A 161 3.10 -13.98 -0.87
C THR A 161 3.41 -15.39 -1.37
N GLU A 162 2.96 -15.76 -2.58
CA GLU A 162 3.35 -17.03 -3.19
C GLU A 162 4.88 -17.10 -3.25
N THR A 163 5.41 -17.97 -2.40
CA THR A 163 6.81 -18.32 -2.38
C THR A 163 7.05 -19.04 -3.69
N ARG A 164 7.83 -18.46 -4.60
CA ARG A 164 8.37 -19.24 -5.72
C ARG A 164 9.34 -20.24 -5.12
N VAL A 165 8.82 -21.43 -4.83
CA VAL A 165 9.61 -22.62 -4.56
C VAL A 165 10.10 -23.07 -5.93
N ASP A 166 11.27 -22.58 -6.32
CA ASP A 166 12.08 -23.23 -7.35
C ASP A 166 12.82 -24.42 -6.70
#